data_AF-A0A1C3ZAZ0-F1
#
_entry.id   AF-A0A1C3ZAZ0-F1
#
_cell.length_a   1.000
_cell.length_b   1.000
_cell.length_c   1.000
_cell.angle_alpha   90.00
_cell.angle_beta   90.00
_cell.angle_gamma   90.00
#
_symmetry.space_group_name_H-M   'P 1'
#
loop_
_entity.id
_entity.type
_entity.pdbx_description
1 polymer ?
#
loop_
_entity_poly.entity_id
_entity_poly.type
_entity_poly.pdbx_seq_one_letter_code
_entity_poly.pdbx_strand_id
1 'polypeptide(L)'
;MNRIDILNNGLGATTNLNECLQIDQEHLFRVVLTQKKPPLSLQELLIQIQSYAKDIHFRVCKWVWMAVREKLSSDLIVSIQLLSTWVINPNPYVRWFAIPVECLRPRGGWSKHISELKTQPEMALSLLEPLKNEPEKYVQDSVANWLNDASKTRPSWVSDLYSQWLSESDSAFTQRIVKKAIRTINKPLKENNHEIK
;
A
#
# COMPACT_ATOMS: atom_id res chain seq x y z
N MET A 1 -6.48 -29.46 0.18
CA MET A 1 -5.70 -28.47 0.95
C MET A 1 -6.10 -28.58 2.41
N ASN A 2 -5.13 -28.69 3.31
CA ASN A 2 -5.34 -28.59 4.75
C ASN A 2 -5.86 -27.18 5.10
N ARG A 3 -6.60 -27.04 6.21
CA ARG A 3 -6.98 -25.76 6.81
C ARG A 3 -5.81 -24.77 6.89
N ILE A 4 -4.61 -25.22 7.28
CA ILE A 4 -3.41 -24.37 7.30
C ILE A 4 -2.98 -23.98 5.87
N ASP A 5 -3.10 -24.86 4.89
CA ASP A 5 -2.82 -24.51 3.48
C ASP A 5 -3.84 -23.50 2.94
N ILE A 6 -5.11 -23.61 3.31
CA ILE A 6 -6.15 -22.63 2.93
C ILE A 6 -5.82 -21.26 3.52
N LEU A 7 -5.37 -21.23 4.78
CA LEU A 7 -4.98 -20.00 5.47
C LEU A 7 -3.68 -19.41 4.88
N ASN A 8 -2.66 -20.23 4.66
CA ASN A 8 -1.41 -19.84 3.99
C ASN A 8 -1.72 -19.30 2.59
N ASN A 9 -2.47 -20.02 1.75
CA ASN A 9 -2.81 -19.57 0.40
C ASN A 9 -3.82 -18.39 0.34
N GLY A 10 -4.24 -17.81 1.47
CA GLY A 10 -5.11 -16.63 1.48
C GLY A 10 -6.55 -16.90 1.12
N LEU A 11 -6.93 -18.18 1.01
CA LEU A 11 -8.27 -18.65 0.69
C LEU A 11 -9.18 -18.71 1.93
N GLY A 12 -8.67 -18.28 3.09
CA GLY A 12 -9.42 -18.20 4.35
C GLY A 12 -8.85 -17.15 5.32
N ALA A 13 -9.65 -16.81 6.32
CA ALA A 13 -9.27 -15.97 7.46
C ALA A 13 -9.40 -16.75 8.76
N THR A 14 -8.62 -16.33 9.76
CA THR A 14 -8.71 -16.88 11.11
C THR A 14 -8.37 -15.82 12.15
N THR A 15 -9.01 -15.93 13.30
CA THR A 15 -8.67 -15.24 14.55
C THR A 15 -8.15 -16.21 15.60
N ASN A 16 -8.05 -17.51 15.26
CA ASN A 16 -7.58 -18.56 16.15
C ASN A 16 -6.05 -18.45 16.30
N LEU A 17 -5.59 -18.21 17.53
CA LEU A 17 -4.19 -18.02 17.84
C LEU A 17 -3.32 -19.23 17.44
N ASN A 18 -3.80 -20.46 17.61
CA ASN A 18 -3.05 -21.66 17.23
C ASN A 18 -2.90 -21.79 15.71
N GLU A 19 -3.92 -21.41 14.94
CA GLU A 19 -3.82 -21.33 13.48
C GLU A 19 -2.85 -20.20 13.07
N CYS A 20 -2.90 -19.04 13.73
CA CYS A 20 -1.95 -17.95 13.53
C CYS A 20 -0.49 -18.33 13.86
N LEU A 21 -0.29 -19.24 14.81
CA LEU A 21 1.02 -19.79 15.19
C LEU A 21 1.57 -20.80 14.17
N GLN A 22 0.71 -21.38 13.33
CA GLN A 22 1.07 -22.38 12.32
C GLN A 22 1.14 -21.81 10.90
N ILE A 23 0.55 -20.63 10.67
CA ILE A 23 0.77 -19.81 9.48
C ILE A 23 2.22 -19.32 9.52
N ASP A 24 2.93 -19.36 8.39
CA ASP A 24 4.38 -19.10 8.25
C ASP A 24 4.90 -17.94 9.12
N GLN A 25 5.24 -18.26 10.36
CA GLN A 25 5.73 -17.33 11.36
C GLN A 25 7.20 -17.05 11.13
N GLU A 26 7.93 -17.95 10.49
CA GLU A 26 9.35 -17.86 10.20
C GLU A 26 9.66 -16.63 9.35
N HIS A 27 8.87 -16.37 8.30
CA HIS A 27 9.01 -15.16 7.47
C HIS A 27 8.64 -13.87 8.22
N LEU A 28 7.54 -13.88 8.99
CA LEU A 28 7.17 -12.74 9.86
C LEU A 28 8.27 -12.44 10.89
N PHE A 29 8.83 -13.48 11.49
CA PHE A 29 9.87 -13.37 12.51
C PHE A 29 11.17 -12.84 11.91
N ARG A 30 11.60 -13.32 10.74
CA ARG A 30 12.82 -12.83 10.06
C ARG A 30 12.71 -11.37 9.65
N VAL A 31 11.56 -10.96 9.16
CA VAL A 31 11.24 -9.58 8.75
C VAL A 31 11.13 -8.61 9.93
N VAL A 32 10.56 -9.06 11.04
CA VAL A 32 10.49 -8.26 12.28
C VAL A 32 11.87 -8.18 12.96
N LEU A 33 12.71 -9.21 12.83
CA LEU A 33 14.05 -9.27 13.42
C LEU A 33 15.11 -8.45 12.67
N THR A 34 14.96 -8.15 11.37
CA THR A 34 15.87 -7.23 10.67
C THR A 34 15.88 -5.82 11.28
N GLN A 35 14.87 -5.46 12.07
CA GLN A 35 14.83 -4.20 12.82
C GLN A 35 15.55 -4.23 14.18
N LYS A 36 16.00 -5.41 14.65
CA LYS A 36 16.50 -5.60 16.02
C LYS A 36 18.03 -5.71 16.16
N LYS A 37 18.81 -5.54 15.10
CA LYS A 37 20.28 -5.37 15.15
C LYS A 37 20.65 -4.04 14.49
N PRO A 38 21.84 -3.44 14.80
CA PRO A 38 22.05 -1.98 14.98
C PRO A 38 21.42 -1.12 13.87
N PRO A 39 21.00 0.13 14.16
CA PRO A 39 20.09 0.89 13.30
C PRO A 39 20.59 0.92 11.86
N LEU A 40 19.97 0.09 11.02
CA LEU A 40 20.25 0.05 9.59
C LEU A 40 19.83 1.39 8.98
N SER A 41 20.62 1.88 8.03
CA SER A 41 20.14 2.91 7.13
C SER A 41 18.91 2.40 6.37
N LEU A 42 18.05 3.33 5.92
CA LEU A 42 16.90 2.96 5.09
C LEU A 42 17.30 2.15 3.86
N GLN A 43 18.43 2.48 3.25
CA GLN A 43 18.91 1.78 2.06
C GLN A 43 19.31 0.33 2.39
N GLU A 44 20.03 0.10 3.48
CA GLU A 44 20.40 -1.25 3.92
C GLU A 44 19.16 -2.08 4.29
N LEU A 45 18.20 -1.46 4.97
CA LEU A 45 16.92 -2.10 5.29
C LEU A 45 16.19 -2.51 4.00
N LEU A 46 16.07 -1.61 3.02
CA LEU A 46 15.42 -1.89 1.75
C LEU A 46 16.14 -2.99 0.95
N ILE A 47 17.47 -3.03 0.97
CA ILE A 47 18.26 -4.10 0.34
C ILE A 47 17.96 -5.45 1.00
N GLN A 48 17.96 -5.51 2.34
CA GLN A 48 17.71 -6.76 3.07
C GLN A 48 16.31 -7.30 2.81
N ILE A 49 15.31 -6.43 2.70
CA ILE A 49 13.93 -6.86 2.50
C ILE A 49 13.57 -7.14 1.04
N GLN A 50 14.44 -6.83 0.09
CA GLN A 50 14.14 -6.95 -1.35
C GLN A 50 13.90 -8.41 -1.78
N SER A 51 14.53 -9.38 -1.14
CA SER A 51 14.26 -10.80 -1.40
C SER A 51 12.85 -11.20 -0.94
N TYR A 52 12.44 -10.76 0.26
CA TYR A 52 11.09 -10.99 0.80
C TYR A 52 10.02 -10.21 0.04
N ALA A 53 10.39 -9.10 -0.61
CA ALA A 53 9.52 -8.34 -1.49
C ALA A 53 9.10 -9.08 -2.76
N LYS A 54 9.93 -10.05 -3.17
CA LYS A 54 9.73 -10.87 -4.36
C LYS A 54 9.02 -12.18 -4.05
N ASP A 55 8.63 -12.38 -2.79
CA ASP A 55 8.04 -13.63 -2.34
C ASP A 55 6.70 -13.88 -3.04
N ILE A 56 6.51 -15.11 -3.52
CA ILE A 56 5.28 -15.55 -4.17
C ILE A 56 4.09 -15.52 -3.19
N HIS A 57 4.38 -15.64 -1.90
CA HIS A 57 3.38 -15.67 -0.86
C HIS A 57 3.01 -14.24 -0.45
N PHE A 58 1.83 -13.79 -0.90
CA PHE A 58 1.36 -12.42 -0.66
C PHE A 58 1.34 -11.96 0.81
N ARG A 59 1.22 -12.88 1.79
CA ARG A 59 1.24 -12.53 3.21
C ARG A 59 2.64 -12.12 3.66
N VAL A 60 3.70 -12.76 3.15
CA VAL A 60 5.08 -12.38 3.44
C VAL A 60 5.30 -10.92 3.03
N CYS A 61 4.95 -10.56 1.80
CA CYS A 61 5.04 -9.18 1.33
C CYS A 61 4.22 -8.21 2.22
N LYS A 62 3.04 -8.63 2.71
CA LYS A 62 2.23 -7.83 3.63
C LYS A 62 2.95 -7.56 4.95
N TRP A 63 3.51 -8.60 5.56
CA TRP A 63 4.22 -8.48 6.82
C TRP A 63 5.46 -7.60 6.71
N VAL A 64 6.15 -7.69 5.59
CA VAL A 64 7.36 -6.92 5.37
C VAL A 64 7.09 -5.42 5.30
N TRP A 65 6.10 -4.99 4.52
CA TRP A 65 5.77 -3.58 4.47
C TRP A 65 5.27 -3.08 5.83
N MET A 66 4.47 -3.88 6.55
CA MET A 66 3.98 -3.52 7.89
C MET A 66 5.14 -3.31 8.87
N ALA A 67 6.16 -4.17 8.80
CA ALA A 67 7.36 -4.02 9.62
C ALA A 67 8.09 -2.73 9.27
N VAL A 68 8.44 -2.51 7.99
CA VAL A 68 9.31 -1.38 7.61
C VAL A 68 8.62 -0.02 7.59
N ARG A 69 7.28 0.01 7.66
CA ARG A 69 6.49 1.25 7.56
C ARG A 69 6.93 2.32 8.55
N GLU A 70 7.17 1.98 9.81
CA GLU A 70 7.53 2.98 10.83
C GLU A 70 8.79 3.75 10.42
N LYS A 71 9.84 3.01 10.03
CA LYS A 71 11.10 3.58 9.57
C LYS A 71 10.96 4.36 8.26
N LEU A 72 10.08 3.91 7.35
CA LEU A 72 9.81 4.63 6.11
C LEU A 72 9.02 5.92 6.36
N SER A 73 8.10 5.91 7.31
CA SER A 73 7.32 7.08 7.68
C SER A 73 8.13 8.12 8.45
N SER A 74 9.14 7.70 9.23
CA SER A 74 10.01 8.64 9.95
C SER A 74 10.92 9.42 9.02
N ASP A 75 11.37 8.79 7.94
CA ASP A 75 12.33 9.34 6.97
C ASP A 75 11.66 9.45 5.58
N LEU A 76 10.52 10.16 5.52
CA LEU A 76 9.58 10.12 4.39
C LEU A 76 10.20 10.54 3.04
N ILE A 77 10.96 11.64 3.00
CA ILE A 77 11.57 12.14 1.76
C ILE A 77 12.55 11.11 1.18
N VAL A 78 13.44 10.60 2.04
CA VAL A 78 14.44 9.58 1.65
C VAL A 78 13.74 8.29 1.22
N SER A 79 12.67 7.91 1.92
CA SER A 79 11.86 6.75 1.58
C SER A 79 11.25 6.88 0.19
N ILE A 80 10.60 8.01 -0.10
CA ILE A 80 10.02 8.29 -1.43
C ILE A 80 11.09 8.19 -2.53
N GLN A 81 12.27 8.75 -2.30
CA GLN A 81 13.38 8.67 -3.26
C GLN A 81 13.85 7.23 -3.51
N LEU A 82 14.03 6.43 -2.46
CA LEU A 82 14.47 5.04 -2.62
C LEU A 82 13.41 4.18 -3.31
N LEU A 83 12.14 4.39 -2.97
CA LEU A 83 11.00 3.62 -3.48
C LEU A 83 10.62 3.95 -4.92
N SER A 84 10.98 5.14 -5.43
CA SER A 84 10.71 5.50 -6.83
C SER A 84 11.43 4.57 -7.82
N THR A 85 12.54 3.96 -7.41
CA THR A 85 13.24 2.95 -8.21
C THR A 85 12.55 1.59 -8.19
N TRP A 86 11.69 1.33 -7.20
CA TRP A 86 11.00 0.05 -7.06
C TRP A 86 9.67 0.01 -7.84
N VAL A 87 8.99 1.15 -7.99
CA VAL A 87 7.71 1.22 -8.74
C VAL A 87 7.87 0.94 -10.23
N ILE A 88 9.09 1.01 -10.76
CA ILE A 88 9.43 0.66 -12.16
C ILE A 88 10.03 -0.75 -12.29
N ASN A 89 10.06 -1.55 -11.23
CA ASN A 89 10.67 -2.87 -11.27
C ASN A 89 9.87 -3.83 -12.20
N PRO A 90 10.53 -4.68 -13.00
CA PRO A 90 9.82 -5.64 -13.86
C PRO A 90 8.98 -6.65 -13.07
N ASN A 91 9.38 -6.99 -11.84
CA ASN A 91 8.62 -7.91 -11.00
C ASN A 91 7.44 -7.16 -10.35
N PRO A 92 6.19 -7.57 -10.62
CA PRO A 92 5.03 -6.88 -10.09
C PRO A 92 4.84 -7.07 -8.59
N TYR A 93 5.39 -8.12 -7.97
CA TYR A 93 5.48 -8.23 -6.51
C TYR A 93 6.42 -7.19 -5.93
N VAL A 94 7.50 -6.82 -6.64
CA VAL A 94 8.37 -5.70 -6.24
C VAL A 94 7.69 -4.36 -6.51
N ARG A 95 6.86 -4.20 -7.55
CA ARG A 95 6.05 -2.98 -7.73
C ARG A 95 4.92 -2.87 -6.73
N TRP A 96 4.40 -4.00 -6.26
CA TRP A 96 3.41 -4.06 -5.18
C TRP A 96 4.05 -3.81 -3.82
N PHE A 97 5.23 -4.38 -3.62
CA PHE A 97 6.10 -4.15 -2.49
C PHE A 97 6.81 -2.80 -2.58
N ALA A 98 6.93 -2.12 -3.70
CA ALA A 98 7.02 -0.67 -3.70
C ALA A 98 5.61 -0.28 -3.27
N ILE A 99 5.18 -0.16 -2.01
CA ILE A 99 5.61 0.65 -0.86
C ILE A 99 5.41 2.19 -0.94
N PRO A 100 4.95 2.85 -2.01
CA PRO A 100 4.20 4.10 -1.86
C PRO A 100 2.80 3.86 -1.34
N VAL A 101 2.20 2.77 -1.79
CA VAL A 101 0.76 2.74 -1.93
C VAL A 101 0.04 2.01 -0.80
N GLU A 102 0.70 1.07 -0.11
CA GLU A 102 0.21 0.51 1.17
C GLU A 102 1.05 1.02 2.35
N CYS A 103 2.38 1.03 2.22
CA CYS A 103 3.29 1.52 3.28
C CYS A 103 3.21 3.01 3.55
N LEU A 104 3.05 3.83 2.50
CA LEU A 104 2.96 5.28 2.66
C LEU A 104 1.52 5.77 2.47
N ARG A 105 0.52 4.93 2.78
CA ARG A 105 -0.89 5.38 2.79
C ARG A 105 -1.09 6.53 3.76
N PRO A 106 -1.70 7.64 3.34
CA PRO A 106 -2.06 8.73 4.24
C PRO A 106 -2.98 8.25 5.37
N ARG A 107 -3.90 7.31 5.06
CA ARG A 107 -4.90 6.78 5.98
C ARG A 107 -5.08 5.26 5.86
N GLY A 108 -4.01 4.51 6.12
CA GLY A 108 -4.08 3.04 6.10
C GLY A 108 -5.01 2.51 7.19
N GLY A 109 -5.90 1.57 6.83
CA GLY A 109 -6.83 0.95 7.80
C GLY A 109 -6.13 0.06 8.84
N TRP A 110 -4.89 -0.34 8.56
CA TRP A 110 -4.07 -1.24 9.38
C TRP A 110 -2.82 -0.56 9.95
N SER A 111 -2.71 0.77 9.84
CA SER A 111 -1.48 1.48 10.14
C SER A 111 -1.69 2.92 10.60
N LYS A 112 -0.70 3.48 11.31
CA LYS A 112 -0.73 4.89 11.73
C LYS A 112 -0.82 5.81 10.51
N HIS A 113 -1.66 6.84 10.62
CA HIS A 113 -1.77 7.88 9.61
C HIS A 113 -0.44 8.62 9.43
N ILE A 114 -0.11 8.97 8.19
CA ILE A 114 1.06 9.80 7.86
C ILE A 114 0.53 11.21 7.59
N SER A 115 0.76 12.12 8.52
CA SER A 115 0.15 13.46 8.51
C SER A 115 0.61 14.28 7.31
N GLU A 116 1.88 14.18 6.97
CA GLU A 116 2.55 14.88 5.86
C GLU A 116 1.89 14.53 4.53
N LEU A 117 1.61 13.25 4.28
CA LEU A 117 0.96 12.79 3.05
C LEU A 117 -0.55 13.08 3.02
N LYS A 118 -1.16 13.38 4.17
CA LYS A 118 -2.54 13.87 4.20
C LYS A 118 -2.62 15.34 3.77
N THR A 119 -1.62 16.14 4.14
CA THR A 119 -1.56 17.58 3.83
C THR A 119 -0.95 17.85 2.46
N GLN A 120 0.10 17.11 2.09
CA GLN A 120 0.89 17.26 0.88
C GLN A 120 1.01 15.91 0.13
N PRO A 121 -0.12 15.34 -0.36
CA PRO A 121 -0.10 14.09 -1.11
C PRO A 121 0.75 14.16 -2.39
N GLU A 122 0.97 15.36 -2.93
CA GLU A 122 1.84 15.61 -4.08
C GLU A 122 3.28 15.08 -3.90
N MET A 123 3.77 14.94 -2.66
CA MET A 123 5.09 14.35 -2.38
C MET A 123 5.23 12.92 -2.93
N ALA A 124 4.12 12.18 -3.02
CA ALA A 124 4.10 10.81 -3.52
C ALA A 124 3.88 10.72 -5.04
N LEU A 125 3.82 11.83 -5.80
CA LEU A 125 3.59 11.78 -7.24
C LEU A 125 4.65 10.96 -7.99
N SER A 126 5.93 11.09 -7.61
CA SER A 126 7.04 10.30 -8.18
C SER A 126 6.86 8.79 -8.04
N LEU A 127 5.96 8.38 -7.16
CA LEU A 127 5.63 7.00 -6.88
C LEU A 127 4.34 6.53 -7.55
N LEU A 128 3.35 7.43 -7.72
CA LEU A 128 2.03 7.11 -8.27
C LEU A 128 2.01 7.19 -9.79
N GLU A 129 2.69 8.19 -10.34
CA GLU A 129 2.70 8.49 -11.77
C GLU A 129 3.17 7.31 -12.63
N PRO A 130 4.24 6.57 -12.27
CA PRO A 130 4.68 5.40 -13.03
C PRO A 130 3.65 4.25 -13.04
N LEU A 131 2.74 4.22 -12.06
CA LEU A 131 1.75 3.16 -11.88
C LEU A 131 0.37 3.50 -12.46
N LYS A 132 0.21 4.66 -13.12
CA LYS A 132 -1.09 5.12 -13.65
C LYS A 132 -1.69 4.19 -14.72
N ASN A 133 -0.87 3.40 -15.39
CA ASN A 133 -1.26 2.44 -16.42
C ASN A 133 -0.82 1.00 -16.08
N GLU A 134 -0.81 0.66 -14.79
CA GLU A 134 -0.33 -0.62 -14.31
C GLU A 134 -1.24 -1.78 -14.77
N PRO A 135 -0.71 -2.83 -15.45
CA PRO A 135 -1.51 -3.98 -15.88
C PRO A 135 -1.98 -4.89 -14.74
N GLU A 136 -1.25 -4.94 -13.62
CA GLU A 136 -1.53 -5.88 -12.54
C GLU A 136 -2.63 -5.42 -11.60
N LYS A 137 -3.72 -6.19 -11.53
CA LYS A 137 -4.94 -5.83 -10.80
C LYS A 137 -4.73 -5.50 -9.32
N TYR A 138 -3.83 -6.21 -8.65
CA TYR A 138 -3.56 -5.99 -7.22
C TYR A 138 -2.74 -4.72 -6.98
N VAL A 139 -1.85 -4.35 -7.90
CA VAL A 139 -1.12 -3.08 -7.85
C VAL A 139 -2.08 -1.92 -8.16
N GLN A 140 -2.95 -2.07 -9.16
CA GLN A 140 -4.04 -1.10 -9.43
C GLN A 140 -4.91 -0.86 -8.19
N ASP A 141 -5.31 -1.94 -7.50
CA ASP A 141 -6.14 -1.87 -6.30
C ASP A 141 -5.44 -1.13 -5.16
N SER A 142 -4.13 -1.34 -5.02
CA SER A 142 -3.27 -0.55 -4.15
C SER A 142 -3.38 0.93 -4.53
N VAL A 143 -3.08 1.30 -5.79
CA VAL A 143 -2.98 2.72 -6.22
C VAL A 143 -4.29 3.44 -5.96
N ALA A 144 -5.39 2.77 -6.29
CA ALA A 144 -6.72 3.26 -6.03
C ALA A 144 -7.03 3.43 -4.54
N ASN A 145 -6.52 2.56 -3.65
CA ASN A 145 -6.70 2.70 -2.21
C ASN A 145 -5.93 3.90 -1.64
N TRP A 146 -4.71 4.15 -2.12
CA TRP A 146 -3.92 5.30 -1.69
C TRP A 146 -4.58 6.61 -2.11
N LEU A 147 -5.01 6.71 -3.37
CA LEU A 147 -5.73 7.88 -3.89
C LEU A 147 -7.06 8.10 -3.15
N ASN A 148 -7.78 7.01 -2.85
CA ASN A 148 -8.99 7.08 -2.03
C ASN A 148 -8.73 7.56 -0.58
N ASP A 149 -7.54 7.32 -0.03
CA ASP A 149 -7.19 7.83 1.28
C ASP A 149 -6.78 9.30 1.24
N ALA A 150 -6.04 9.71 0.22
CA ALA A 150 -5.70 11.10 -0.04
C ALA A 150 -6.97 11.94 -0.28
N SER A 151 -7.97 11.41 -0.98
CA SER A 151 -9.20 12.15 -1.28
C SER A 151 -10.02 12.52 -0.05
N LYS A 152 -9.84 11.82 1.08
CA LYS A 152 -10.49 12.15 2.37
C LYS A 152 -9.99 13.46 2.97
N THR A 153 -8.81 13.94 2.57
CA THR A 153 -8.23 15.22 3.07
C THR A 153 -7.96 16.21 1.96
N ARG A 154 -7.67 15.74 0.75
CA ARG A 154 -7.30 16.55 -0.42
C ARG A 154 -8.12 16.11 -1.65
N PRO A 155 -9.46 16.24 -1.61
CA PRO A 155 -10.33 15.76 -2.69
C PRO A 155 -10.10 16.48 -4.03
N SER A 156 -9.85 17.80 -4.01
CA SER A 156 -9.56 18.57 -5.22
C SER A 156 -8.30 18.09 -5.93
N TRP A 157 -7.20 17.90 -5.18
CA TRP A 157 -5.94 17.37 -5.74
C TRP A 157 -6.12 16.00 -6.39
N VAL A 158 -6.86 15.08 -5.74
CA VAL A 158 -7.15 13.77 -6.35
C VAL A 158 -8.00 13.93 -7.61
N SER A 159 -8.95 14.88 -7.62
CA SER A 159 -9.78 15.21 -8.77
C SER A 159 -9.00 15.69 -9.98
N ASP A 160 -8.06 16.59 -9.74
CA ASP A 160 -7.20 17.14 -10.78
C ASP A 160 -6.28 16.05 -11.34
N LEU A 161 -5.69 15.23 -10.46
CA LEU A 161 -4.79 14.14 -10.85
C LEU A 161 -5.46 13.09 -11.75
N TYR A 162 -6.67 12.62 -11.40
CA TYR A 162 -7.32 11.65 -12.28
C TYR A 162 -7.84 12.28 -13.58
N SER A 163 -8.26 13.55 -13.55
CA SER A 163 -8.68 14.25 -14.78
C SER A 163 -7.51 14.32 -15.75
N GLN A 164 -6.31 14.62 -15.23
CA GLN A 164 -5.08 14.56 -16.00
C GLN A 164 -4.82 13.14 -16.53
N TRP A 165 -4.83 12.10 -15.67
CA TRP A 165 -4.58 10.72 -16.10
C TRP A 165 -5.55 10.23 -17.18
N LEU A 166 -6.84 10.56 -17.07
CA LEU A 166 -7.85 10.22 -18.08
C LEU A 166 -7.68 11.01 -19.38
N SER A 167 -7.16 12.23 -19.33
CA SER A 167 -6.85 13.01 -20.54
C SER A 167 -5.61 12.51 -21.28
N GLU A 168 -4.69 11.87 -20.57
CA GLU A 168 -3.42 11.38 -21.11
C GLU A 168 -3.50 9.93 -21.62
N SER A 169 -4.51 9.15 -21.21
CA SER A 169 -4.64 7.74 -21.58
C SER A 169 -6.08 7.23 -21.58
N ASP A 170 -6.46 6.58 -22.68
CA ASP A 170 -7.71 5.81 -22.80
C ASP A 170 -7.60 4.37 -22.26
N SER A 171 -6.54 4.05 -21.51
CA SER A 171 -6.31 2.70 -21.02
C SER A 171 -7.39 2.23 -20.03
N ALA A 172 -7.88 1.01 -20.25
CA ALA A 172 -8.78 0.32 -19.32
C ALA A 172 -8.16 0.15 -17.91
N PHE A 173 -6.83 0.07 -17.81
CA PHE A 173 -6.14 -0.01 -16.52
C PHE A 173 -6.24 1.30 -15.75
N THR A 174 -5.96 2.43 -16.40
CA THR A 174 -6.09 3.77 -15.82
C THR A 174 -7.53 4.05 -15.39
N GLN A 175 -8.51 3.77 -16.27
CA GLN A 175 -9.93 3.94 -15.95
C GLN A 175 -10.35 3.12 -14.71
N ARG A 176 -9.85 1.89 -14.59
CA ARG A 176 -10.13 1.03 -13.44
C ARG A 176 -9.57 1.59 -12.14
N ILE A 177 -8.32 2.08 -12.16
CA ILE A 177 -7.69 2.72 -10.99
C ILE A 177 -8.53 3.93 -10.55
N VAL A 178 -8.85 4.83 -11.48
CA VAL A 178 -9.61 6.06 -11.23
C VAL A 178 -10.99 5.75 -10.66
N LYS A 179 -11.75 4.86 -11.31
CA LYS A 179 -13.10 4.45 -10.86
C LYS A 179 -13.08 3.94 -9.41
N LYS A 180 -12.04 3.20 -9.04
CA LYS A 180 -11.91 2.66 -7.69
C LYS A 180 -11.41 3.72 -6.70
N ALA A 181 -10.57 4.67 -7.12
CA ALA A 181 -10.05 5.75 -6.27
C ALA A 181 -11.15 6.72 -5.79
N ILE A 182 -12.13 7.03 -6.64
CA ILE A 182 -13.17 8.02 -6.37
C ILE A 182 -14.42 7.46 -5.67
N ARG A 183 -14.41 6.17 -5.29
CA ARG A 183 -15.56 5.47 -4.71
C ARG A 183 -16.12 6.12 -3.44
N THR A 184 -15.30 6.88 -2.70
CA THR A 184 -15.76 7.64 -1.52
C THR A 184 -16.15 9.07 -1.83
N ILE A 185 -15.63 9.67 -2.90
CA ILE A 185 -16.01 11.03 -3.34
C ILE A 185 -17.42 11.01 -3.92
N ASN A 186 -17.76 9.96 -4.67
CA ASN A 186 -19.07 9.80 -5.30
C ASN A 186 -20.16 9.23 -4.37
N LYS A 187 -19.88 9.11 -3.06
CA LYS A 187 -20.92 8.72 -2.10
C LYS A 187 -21.66 9.98 -1.66
N PRO A 188 -22.99 10.07 -1.85
CA PRO A 188 -23.77 11.12 -1.22
C PRO A 188 -23.57 11.05 0.30
N LEU A 189 -23.39 12.22 0.93
CA LEU A 189 -23.36 12.35 2.37
C LEU A 189 -24.63 11.67 2.92
N LYS A 190 -24.47 10.68 3.80
CA LYS A 190 -25.61 10.21 4.59
C LYS A 190 -25.96 11.35 5.54
N GLU A 191 -27.09 12.01 5.32
CA GLU A 191 -27.71 12.88 6.31
C GLU A 191 -27.97 12.04 7.57
N ASN A 192 -27.21 12.30 8.62
CA ASN A 192 -27.48 11.73 9.93
C ASN A 192 -28.71 12.44 10.50
N ASN A 193 -29.89 11.92 10.20
CA ASN A 193 -31.11 12.26 10.92
C ASN A 193 -31.03 11.67 12.33
N HIS A 194 -30.36 12.38 13.24
CA HIS A 194 -30.62 12.24 14.66
C HIS A 194 -31.80 13.16 15.00
N GLU A 195 -33.00 12.59 14.83
CA GLU A 195 -34.19 13.06 15.52
C GLU A 195 -33.92 12.98 17.02
N ILE A 196 -33.90 14.15 17.65
CA ILE A 196 -34.03 14.29 19.09
C ILE A 196 -35.48 13.93 19.42
N LYS A 197 -35.68 12.83 20.15
CA LYS A 197 -36.90 12.56 20.92
C LYS A 197 -36.57 12.63 22.39
#